data_AF-A0A1V8SXN7-F1
#
_entry.id   AF-A0A1V8SXN7-F1
#
_cell.length_a   1.000
_cell.length_b   1.000
_cell.length_c   1.000
_cell.angle_alpha   90.00
_cell.angle_beta   90.00
_cell.angle_gamma   90.00
#
_symmetry.space_group_name_H-M   'P 1'
#
loop_
_entity.id
_entity.type
_entity.pdbx_description
1 polymer ?
#
loop_
_entity_poly.entity_id
_entity_poly.type
_entity_poly.pdbx_seq_one_letter_code
_entity_poly.pdbx_strand_id
1 'polypeptide(L)'
;MMMERDNYLYYVNTSQAPLLARVRFHPVTANVAGPVEVLFDTHTYLLNGNNGQADDFTLDKEGNVWLATASSSLVKLDLRTKQQILIVGEPSSYALVGSTATKFARDEKTLYITTNGGISDPANGVEGGKVLSLGTSLL
;
A
#
# COMPACT_ATOMS: atom_id res chain seq x y z
N MET A 1 2.39 8.06 -2.79
CA MET A 1 2.21 7.93 -4.27
C MET A 1 0.74 8.16 -4.68
N MET A 2 0.41 8.15 -5.98
CA MET A 2 -0.94 8.36 -6.52
C MET A 2 -1.32 7.35 -7.62
N MET A 3 -2.59 6.96 -7.70
CA MET A 3 -3.15 6.03 -8.70
C MET A 3 -4.48 6.56 -9.25
N GLU A 4 -4.68 6.46 -10.56
CA GLU A 4 -5.95 6.80 -11.21
C GLU A 4 -6.87 5.58 -11.32
N ARG A 5 -8.16 5.77 -11.00
CA ARG A 5 -9.24 4.85 -11.37
C ARG A 5 -10.60 5.53 -11.33
N ASP A 6 -11.44 5.31 -12.33
CA ASP A 6 -12.85 5.77 -12.38
C ASP A 6 -13.02 7.29 -12.12
N ASN A 7 -12.16 8.13 -12.72
CA ASN A 7 -12.08 9.59 -12.51
C ASN A 7 -11.71 10.03 -11.09
N TYR A 8 -11.12 9.14 -10.30
CA TYR A 8 -10.55 9.44 -9.01
C TYR A 8 -9.04 9.27 -9.03
N LEU A 9 -8.35 10.19 -8.36
CA LEU A 9 -6.97 10.05 -7.98
C LEU A 9 -6.93 9.56 -6.53
N TYR A 10 -6.47 8.33 -6.33
CA TYR A 10 -6.19 7.75 -5.02
C TYR A 10 -4.78 8.16 -4.60
N TYR A 11 -4.58 8.43 -3.32
CA TYR A 11 -3.26 8.72 -2.78
C TYR A 11 -3.16 8.32 -1.32
N VAL A 12 -1.92 8.07 -0.89
CA VAL A 12 -1.56 7.81 0.50
C VAL A 12 -0.71 8.95 1.03
N ASN A 13 -0.76 9.17 2.34
CA ASN A 13 0.09 10.14 3.03
C ASN A 13 1.00 9.40 4.02
N THR A 14 2.30 9.34 3.72
CA THR A 14 3.26 8.51 4.45
C THR A 14 3.43 8.93 5.91
N SER A 15 3.29 10.21 6.25
CA SER A 15 3.56 10.70 7.61
C SER A 15 2.37 11.43 8.26
N GLN A 16 1.17 11.34 7.67
CA GLN A 16 -0.03 11.98 8.21
C GLN A 16 -1.25 11.10 7.96
N ALA A 17 -2.37 11.50 8.54
CA ALA A 17 -3.67 11.09 8.04
C ALA A 17 -4.00 11.86 6.74
N PRO A 18 -4.72 11.25 5.78
CA PRO A 18 -5.28 9.90 5.83
C PRO A 18 -4.30 8.83 5.34
N LEU A 19 -4.43 7.61 5.86
CA LEU A 19 -3.76 6.41 5.32
C LEU A 19 -4.05 6.26 3.82
N LEU A 20 -5.32 6.41 3.43
CA LEU A 20 -5.75 6.41 2.03
C LEU A 20 -6.90 7.40 1.84
N ALA A 21 -6.76 8.25 0.84
CA ALA A 21 -7.84 9.10 0.35
C ALA A 21 -7.93 9.05 -1.17
N ARG A 22 -9.02 9.62 -1.68
CA ARG A 22 -9.17 9.90 -3.09
C ARG A 22 -9.81 11.25 -3.33
N VAL A 23 -9.60 11.80 -4.51
CA VAL A 23 -10.24 13.03 -4.96
C VAL A 23 -10.69 12.88 -6.40
N ARG A 24 -11.87 13.39 -6.74
CA ARG A 24 -12.28 13.45 -8.15
C ARG A 24 -11.36 14.38 -8.90
N PHE A 25 -11.02 14.02 -10.12
CA PHE A 25 -10.24 14.88 -11.00
C PHE A 25 -10.80 14.84 -12.41
N HIS A 26 -10.55 15.89 -13.18
CA HIS A 26 -10.92 15.95 -14.58
C HIS A 26 -9.84 15.23 -15.41
N PRO A 27 -10.18 14.15 -16.16
CA PRO A 27 -9.19 13.26 -16.76
C PRO A 27 -8.29 13.93 -17.80
N VAL A 28 -8.79 14.99 -18.48
CA VAL A 28 -8.01 15.71 -19.50
C VAL A 28 -7.15 16.84 -18.94
N THR A 29 -7.64 17.58 -17.94
CA THR A 29 -6.97 18.78 -17.43
C THR A 29 -6.18 18.51 -16.15
N ALA A 30 -6.33 17.32 -15.56
CA ALA A 30 -5.79 16.94 -14.26
C ALA A 30 -6.24 17.83 -13.08
N ASN A 31 -7.25 18.68 -13.29
CA ASN A 31 -7.76 19.56 -12.23
C ASN A 31 -8.59 18.76 -11.22
N VAL A 32 -8.39 19.05 -9.94
CA VAL A 32 -9.26 18.57 -8.85
C VAL A 32 -10.69 19.05 -9.09
N ALA A 33 -11.64 18.13 -9.01
CA ALA A 33 -13.04 18.34 -9.38
C ALA A 33 -14.02 18.02 -8.22
N GLY A 34 -13.55 18.06 -6.97
CA GLY A 34 -14.38 17.80 -5.80
C GLY A 34 -13.60 17.81 -4.48
N PRO A 35 -14.28 17.56 -3.35
CA PRO A 35 -13.63 17.44 -2.06
C PRO A 35 -12.77 16.18 -1.99
N VAL A 36 -11.81 16.18 -1.07
CA VAL A 36 -11.07 14.98 -0.67
C VAL A 36 -12.02 14.03 0.07
N GLU A 37 -12.04 12.77 -0.35
CA GLU A 37 -12.73 11.67 0.31
C GLU A 37 -11.72 10.81 1.07
N VAL A 38 -11.76 10.86 2.40
CA VAL A 38 -10.94 9.97 3.25
C VAL A 38 -11.56 8.56 3.22
N LEU A 39 -10.78 7.57 2.81
CA LEU A 39 -11.23 6.17 2.71
C LEU A 39 -10.78 5.36 3.93
N PHE A 40 -9.56 5.59 4.39
CA PHE A 40 -8.98 5.07 5.61
C PHE A 40 -8.16 6.15 6.28
N ASP A 41 -8.43 6.42 7.55
CA ASP A 41 -7.76 7.50 8.29
C ASP A 41 -6.41 7.05 8.86
N THR A 42 -6.38 5.89 9.53
CA THR A 42 -5.20 5.31 10.16
C THR A 42 -5.09 3.81 9.89
N HIS A 43 -3.92 3.23 10.15
CA HIS A 43 -3.73 1.78 10.13
C HIS A 43 -4.36 1.12 11.37
N THR A 44 -4.84 -0.11 11.22
CA THR A 44 -5.38 -0.93 12.33
C THR A 44 -4.72 -2.30 12.44
N TYR A 45 -3.79 -2.63 11.54
CA TYR A 45 -3.02 -3.86 11.55
C TYR A 45 -1.79 -3.74 12.47
N LEU A 46 -1.31 -4.90 12.94
CA LEU A 46 -0.08 -5.02 13.71
C LEU A 46 1.13 -4.79 12.81
N LEU A 47 2.21 -4.26 13.40
CA LEU A 47 3.41 -3.85 12.68
C LEU A 47 4.66 -4.42 13.33
N ASN A 48 5.67 -4.68 12.49
CA ASN A 48 7.05 -4.80 12.93
C ASN A 48 7.69 -3.41 12.89
N GLY A 49 8.08 -2.89 14.05
CA GLY A 49 8.62 -1.55 14.20
C GLY A 49 7.57 -0.52 14.64
N ASN A 50 7.96 0.75 14.64
CA ASN A 50 7.11 1.84 15.11
C ASN A 50 6.38 2.57 13.97
N ASN A 51 6.60 2.14 12.73
CA ASN A 51 6.22 2.89 11.55
C ASN A 51 5.08 2.21 10.78
N GLY A 52 3.85 2.68 11.01
CA GLY A 52 2.63 2.24 10.31
C GLY A 52 2.32 3.05 9.06
N GLN A 53 3.37 3.48 8.36
CA GLN A 53 3.23 4.41 7.25
C GLN A 53 2.66 3.70 6.03
N ALA A 54 2.03 4.46 5.15
CA ALA A 54 1.73 4.02 3.80
C ALA A 54 2.78 4.61 2.86
N ASP A 55 3.42 3.81 2.03
CA ASP A 55 4.42 4.32 1.08
C ASP A 55 3.80 4.43 -0.33
N ASP A 56 3.60 3.28 -0.95
CA ASP A 56 2.98 3.15 -2.26
C ASP A 56 2.10 1.90 -2.32
N PHE A 57 1.23 1.84 -3.31
CA PHE A 57 0.20 0.84 -3.44
C PHE A 57 -0.20 0.59 -4.89
N THR A 58 -0.89 -0.51 -5.12
CA THR A 58 -1.62 -0.76 -6.37
C THR A 58 -3.07 -1.10 -6.10
N LEU A 59 -3.92 -0.90 -7.11
CA LEU A 59 -5.29 -1.41 -7.10
C LEU A 59 -5.31 -2.76 -7.80
N ASP A 60 -6.11 -3.71 -7.29
CA ASP A 60 -6.50 -4.91 -8.05
C ASP A 60 -7.73 -4.63 -8.93
N LYS A 61 -8.12 -5.61 -9.77
CA LYS A 61 -9.29 -5.49 -10.66
C LYS A 61 -10.61 -5.22 -9.91
N GLU A 62 -10.73 -5.64 -8.66
CA GLU A 62 -11.92 -5.45 -7.82
C GLU A 62 -11.94 -4.08 -7.13
N GLY A 63 -10.82 -3.36 -7.16
CA GLY A 63 -10.67 -2.04 -6.55
C GLY A 63 -10.14 -2.09 -5.13
N ASN A 64 -9.67 -3.24 -4.65
CA ASN A 64 -8.95 -3.28 -3.37
C ASN A 64 -7.55 -2.70 -3.55
N VAL A 65 -7.05 -2.09 -2.48
CA VAL A 65 -5.70 -1.50 -2.45
C VAL A 65 -4.72 -2.51 -1.86
N TRP A 66 -3.59 -2.72 -2.52
CA TRP A 66 -2.46 -3.52 -2.06
C TRP A 66 -1.33 -2.59 -1.66
N LEU A 67 -1.18 -2.35 -0.36
CA LEU A 67 -0.37 -1.29 0.22
C LEU A 67 0.95 -1.84 0.79
N ALA A 68 2.07 -1.25 0.37
CA ALA A 68 3.35 -1.38 1.05
C ALA A 68 3.46 -0.35 2.19
N THR A 69 4.02 -0.75 3.32
CA THR A 69 3.86 0.00 4.58
C THR A 69 5.10 0.75 5.06
N ALA A 70 6.15 0.91 4.23
CA ALA A 70 7.49 1.42 4.59
C ALA A 70 8.22 0.63 5.70
N SER A 71 7.50 -0.17 6.48
CA SER A 71 7.93 -1.17 7.44
C SER A 71 7.93 -2.55 6.76
N SER A 72 7.68 -3.62 7.51
CA SER A 72 7.87 -5.00 7.04
C SER A 72 6.59 -5.70 6.58
N SER A 73 5.58 -4.96 6.11
CA SER A 73 4.22 -5.49 5.91
C SER A 73 3.61 -5.18 4.54
N LEU A 74 2.71 -6.07 4.10
CA LEU A 74 1.84 -5.90 2.94
C LEU A 74 0.39 -6.02 3.40
N VAL A 75 -0.43 -5.03 3.06
CA VAL A 75 -1.82 -4.95 3.53
C VAL A 75 -2.77 -4.79 2.35
N LYS A 76 -3.87 -5.54 2.37
CA LYS A 76 -5.00 -5.37 1.45
C LYS A 76 -6.07 -4.51 2.11
N LEU A 77 -6.44 -3.37 1.52
CA LEU A 77 -7.55 -2.54 1.95
C LEU A 77 -8.76 -2.81 1.06
N ASP A 78 -9.79 -3.45 1.61
CA ASP A 78 -11.06 -3.65 0.92
C ASP A 78 -11.89 -2.37 1.04
N LEU A 79 -12.03 -1.66 -0.09
CA LEU A 79 -12.73 -0.37 -0.12
C LEU A 79 -14.25 -0.50 0.11
N ARG A 80 -14.83 -1.67 -0.16
CA ARG A 80 -16.25 -1.97 -0.04
C ARG A 80 -16.61 -2.34 1.39
N THR A 81 -15.83 -3.21 2.03
CA THR A 81 -16.08 -3.64 3.43
C THR A 81 -15.41 -2.75 4.46
N LYS A 82 -14.52 -1.84 4.04
CA LYS A 82 -13.72 -0.97 4.91
C LYS A 82 -12.81 -1.75 5.86
N GLN A 83 -12.31 -2.91 5.40
CA GLN A 83 -11.40 -3.75 6.17
C GLN A 83 -9.95 -3.57 5.72
N GLN A 84 -9.03 -3.65 6.68
CA GLN A 84 -7.58 -3.74 6.46
C GLN A 84 -7.13 -5.16 6.79
N ILE A 85 -6.61 -5.88 5.80
CA ILE A 85 -6.25 -7.30 5.90
C ILE A 85 -4.74 -7.40 5.77
N LEU A 86 -4.07 -7.86 6.82
CA LEU A 86 -2.63 -8.11 6.79
C LEU A 86 -2.36 -9.37 5.96
N ILE A 87 -1.62 -9.22 4.86
CA ILE A 87 -1.29 -10.32 3.96
C ILE A 87 0.08 -10.91 4.32
N VAL A 88 1.05 -10.05 4.61
CA VAL A 88 2.41 -10.42 5.04
C VAL A 88 2.87 -9.41 6.10
N GLY A 89 3.71 -9.86 7.04
CA GLY A 89 4.34 -8.98 8.02
C GLY A 89 3.68 -8.99 9.40
N GLU A 90 3.09 -10.13 9.80
CA GLU A 90 2.74 -10.41 11.20
C GLU A 90 3.94 -10.14 12.13
N PRO A 91 3.73 -9.86 13.43
CA PRO A 91 4.81 -9.63 14.38
C PRO A 91 5.90 -10.70 14.29
N SER A 92 7.17 -10.30 14.28
CA SER A 92 8.38 -11.10 14.05
C SER A 92 8.61 -11.63 12.62
N SER A 93 7.72 -11.33 11.66
CA SER A 93 7.89 -11.67 10.25
C SER A 93 8.59 -10.55 9.46
N TYR A 94 9.80 -10.83 9.02
CA TYR A 94 10.66 -9.87 8.30
C TYR A 94 10.81 -10.23 6.81
N ALA A 95 9.78 -10.83 6.20
CA ALA A 95 9.85 -11.24 4.79
C ALA A 95 9.91 -10.06 3.80
N LEU A 96 9.36 -8.90 4.20
CA LEU A 96 9.25 -7.70 3.37
C LEU A 96 9.90 -6.47 4.02
N VAL A 97 11.10 -6.62 4.59
CA VAL A 97 11.75 -5.55 5.39
C VAL A 97 11.85 -4.24 4.60
N GLY A 98 11.12 -3.23 5.07
CA GLY A 98 11.09 -1.92 4.44
C GLY A 98 10.40 -1.91 3.07
N SER A 99 9.26 -2.59 2.95
CA SER A 99 8.44 -2.59 1.73
C SER A 99 8.09 -1.17 1.27
N THR A 100 8.30 -0.86 0.00
CA THR A 100 8.15 0.50 -0.53
C THR A 100 7.05 0.65 -1.56
N ALA A 101 6.87 -0.31 -2.47
CA ALA A 101 5.87 -0.22 -3.54
C ALA A 101 5.34 -1.58 -3.96
N THR A 102 4.17 -1.57 -4.60
CA THR A 102 3.53 -2.78 -5.13
C THR A 102 3.06 -2.57 -6.56
N LYS A 103 3.09 -3.62 -7.39
CA LYS A 103 2.54 -3.59 -8.74
C LYS A 103 2.12 -4.96 -9.21
N PHE A 104 0.91 -5.07 -9.76
CA PHE A 104 0.49 -6.30 -10.43
C PHE A 104 1.23 -6.48 -11.76
N ALA A 105 1.63 -7.73 -12.02
CA ALA A 105 2.03 -8.18 -13.34
C ALA A 105 0.84 -8.06 -14.31
N ARG A 106 1.14 -8.15 -15.61
CA ARG A 106 0.11 -8.06 -16.66
C ARG A 106 -0.94 -9.17 -16.60
N ASP A 107 -0.61 -10.29 -15.95
CA ASP A 107 -1.54 -11.40 -15.73
C ASP A 107 -2.52 -11.17 -14.58
N GLU A 108 -2.34 -10.08 -13.81
CA GLU A 108 -3.10 -9.70 -12.62
C GLU A 108 -3.11 -10.77 -11.50
N LYS A 109 -2.23 -11.76 -11.57
CA LYS A 109 -2.14 -12.88 -10.61
C LYS A 109 -0.87 -12.82 -9.77
N THR A 110 0.13 -12.09 -10.24
CA THR A 110 1.40 -11.91 -9.53
C THR A 110 1.52 -10.46 -9.09
N LEU A 111 1.69 -10.24 -7.79
CA LEU A 111 2.03 -8.93 -7.23
C LEU A 111 3.55 -8.86 -7.00
N TYR A 112 4.20 -7.84 -7.56
CA TYR A 112 5.58 -7.51 -7.24
C TYR A 112 5.65 -6.48 -6.13
N ILE A 113 6.61 -6.64 -5.22
CA ILE A 113 6.85 -5.76 -4.08
C ILE A 113 8.33 -5.37 -4.05
N THR A 114 8.63 -4.08 -3.96
CA THR A 114 9.99 -3.59 -3.74
C THR A 114 10.26 -3.32 -2.28
N THR A 115 11.52 -3.44 -1.85
CA THR A 115 11.92 -3.13 -0.48
C THR A 115 13.19 -2.27 -0.44
N ASN A 116 13.32 -1.44 0.60
CA ASN A 116 14.52 -0.66 0.90
C ASN A 116 15.47 -1.37 1.88
N GLY A 117 15.12 -2.58 2.34
CA GLY A 117 15.94 -3.37 3.26
C GLY A 117 15.92 -2.88 4.71
N GLY A 118 14.93 -2.06 5.09
CA GLY A 118 14.77 -1.55 6.46
C GLY A 118 15.63 -0.33 6.78
N ILE A 119 16.27 0.30 5.78
CA ILE A 119 17.17 1.43 6.02
C ILE A 119 16.50 2.61 6.74
N SER A 120 15.18 2.78 6.56
CA SER A 120 14.40 3.84 7.20
C SER A 120 13.81 3.45 8.56
N ASP A 121 13.65 2.16 8.86
CA ASP A 121 13.13 1.62 10.13
C ASP A 121 13.71 0.21 10.38
N PRO A 122 14.93 0.09 10.93
CA PRO A 122 15.70 -1.15 10.98
C PRO A 122 15.27 -2.07 12.14
N ALA A 123 14.00 -2.45 12.18
CA ALA A 123 13.39 -3.24 13.26
C ALA A 123 14.11 -4.59 13.55
N ASN A 124 14.78 -5.17 12.55
CA ASN A 124 15.60 -6.39 12.68
C ASN A 124 16.98 -6.24 11.99
N GLY A 125 17.52 -5.03 11.99
CA GLY A 125 18.71 -4.68 11.22
C GLY A 125 18.41 -4.31 9.77
N VAL A 126 19.48 -4.03 9.03
CA VAL A 126 19.42 -3.61 7.61
C VAL A 126 19.90 -4.75 6.71
N GLU A 127 19.18 -4.98 5.63
CA GLU A 127 19.57 -5.92 4.57
C GLU A 127 19.58 -5.25 3.19
N GLY A 128 19.99 -5.98 2.16
CA GLY A 128 19.89 -5.49 0.77
C GLY A 128 18.42 -5.36 0.35
N GLY A 129 18.10 -4.28 -0.38
CA GLY A 129 16.78 -4.10 -1.00
C GLY A 129 16.48 -5.20 -2.01
N LYS A 130 15.21 -5.61 -2.10
CA LYS A 130 14.75 -6.75 -2.89
C LYS A 130 13.57 -6.37 -3.78
N VAL A 131 13.36 -7.20 -4.80
CA VAL A 131 12.08 -7.29 -5.52
C VAL A 131 11.54 -8.69 -5.26
N LEU A 132 10.38 -8.78 -4.62
CA LEU A 132 9.70 -10.03 -4.31
C LEU A 132 8.45 -10.17 -5.17
N SER A 133 8.04 -11.41 -5.43
CA SER A 133 6.78 -11.72 -6.12
C SER A 133 5.87 -12.54 -5.20
N LEU A 134 4.58 -12.22 -5.20
CA LEU A 134 3.55 -12.94 -4.47
C LEU A 134 2.44 -13.36 -5.45
N GLY A 135 2.08 -14.64 -5.45
CA GLY A 135 0.88 -15.11 -6.15
C GLY A 135 -0.37 -14.76 -5.37
N THR A 136 -1.34 -14.09 -6.00
CA THR A 136 -2.56 -13.59 -5.35
C THR A 136 -3.81 -14.44 -5.61
N SER A 137 -3.68 -15.56 -6.33
CA SER A 137 -4.82 -16.40 -6.74
C SER A 137 -5.58 -17.08 -5.59
N LEU A 138 -5.09 -16.97 -4.35
CA LEU A 138 -5.69 -17.55 -3.14
C LEU A 138 -6.01 -16.49 -2.07
N LEU A 139 -5.96 -15.19 -2.41
CA LEU A 139 -6.04 -14.04 -1.48
C LEU A 139 -7.16 -13.04 -1.82
#